data_AF-A0A4U9UMI8-F1
#
_entry.id   AF-A0A4U9UMI8-F1
#
_cell.length_a   1.000
_cell.length_b   1.000
_cell.length_c   1.000
_cell.angle_alpha   90.00
_cell.angle_beta   90.00
_cell.angle_gamma   90.00
#
_symmetry.space_group_name_H-M   'P 1'
#
loop_
_entity.id
_entity.type
_entity.pdbx_description
1 polymer ?
#
loop_
_entity_poly.entity_id
_entity_poly.type
_entity_poly.pdbx_seq_one_letter_code
_entity_poly.pdbx_strand_id
1 'polypeptide(L)'
;MKNPIHCPDVNPYHYVPSEKGYMTTFQNRITYHTDLTKRMIIPSEVRSFWGIWHEMGHNLQTTGLNWPGQVEVAVNIYAFAERAYTKTLGSLVTSYDPDFKTTYNALKNVDTYPQLPDADRERLFHHLFFIFGETFMHMLHRRYREKYDRRTL
;
A
#
# COMPACT_ATOMS: atom_id res chain seq x y z
N MET A 1 -30.20 -1.50 -3.13
CA MET A 1 -29.16 -1.12 -4.12
C MET A 1 -27.81 -1.08 -3.41
N LYS A 2 -26.71 -1.57 -4.02
CA LYS A 2 -25.37 -1.38 -3.46
C LYS A 2 -25.03 0.12 -3.49
N ASN A 3 -24.43 0.65 -2.41
CA ASN A 3 -23.98 2.04 -2.39
C ASN A 3 -22.91 2.22 -3.48
N PRO A 4 -23.12 3.10 -4.48
CA PRO A 4 -22.17 3.28 -5.59
C PRO A 4 -20.77 3.72 -5.12
N ILE A 5 -20.64 4.28 -3.92
CA ILE A 5 -19.36 4.68 -3.29
C ILE A 5 -18.53 3.48 -2.84
N HIS A 6 -19.11 2.28 -2.78
CA HIS A 6 -18.46 1.06 -2.28
C HIS A 6 -18.43 -0.06 -3.32
N CYS A 7 -18.68 0.25 -4.58
CA CYS A 7 -18.53 -0.71 -5.66
C CYS A 7 -17.03 -0.96 -5.92
N PRO A 8 -16.62 -2.23 -6.15
CA PRO A 8 -15.30 -2.54 -6.67
C PRO A 8 -15.07 -1.81 -8.00
N ASP A 9 -13.82 -1.41 -8.25
CA ASP A 9 -13.43 -1.01 -9.60
C ASP A 9 -13.49 -2.23 -10.52
N VAL A 10 -14.14 -2.08 -11.67
CA VAL A 10 -14.29 -3.13 -12.68
C VAL A 10 -13.30 -2.97 -13.82
N ASN A 11 -12.53 -1.88 -13.83
CA ASN A 11 -11.53 -1.62 -14.87
C ASN A 11 -10.25 -2.43 -14.58
N PRO A 12 -9.66 -3.06 -15.61
CA PRO A 12 -8.40 -3.78 -15.44
C PRO A 12 -7.23 -2.81 -15.26
N TYR A 13 -6.23 -3.25 -14.49
CA TYR A 13 -4.92 -2.57 -14.44
C TYR A 13 -4.09 -2.95 -15.67
N HIS A 14 -3.53 -1.95 -16.36
CA HIS A 14 -2.68 -2.16 -17.53
C HIS A 14 -1.20 -2.09 -17.16
N TYR A 15 -0.46 -3.18 -17.37
CA TYR A 15 0.99 -3.23 -17.16
C TYR A 15 1.73 -3.21 -18.49
N VAL A 16 2.67 -2.27 -18.66
CA VAL A 16 3.39 -2.05 -19.93
C VAL A 16 4.91 -2.03 -19.69
N PRO A 17 5.71 -2.80 -20.44
CA PRO A 17 7.17 -2.71 -20.35
C PRO A 17 7.69 -1.34 -20.82
N SER A 18 8.79 -0.88 -20.22
CA SER A 18 9.44 0.40 -20.50
C SER A 18 10.95 0.26 -20.35
N GLU A 19 11.74 0.96 -21.18
CA GLU A 19 13.21 1.08 -21.03
C GLU A 19 13.61 2.23 -20.06
N LYS A 20 12.62 2.86 -19.42
CA LYS A 20 12.81 4.00 -18.51
C LYS A 20 12.26 3.72 -17.13
N GLY A 21 13.00 4.15 -16.12
CA GLY A 21 12.63 4.03 -14.71
C GLY A 21 12.67 2.59 -14.22
N TYR A 22 12.46 2.39 -12.93
CA TYR A 22 12.32 1.05 -12.36
C TYR A 22 10.89 0.53 -12.57
N MET A 23 9.93 1.22 -11.96
CA MET A 23 8.49 1.06 -12.17
C MET A 23 7.82 2.43 -11.96
N THR A 24 6.65 2.65 -12.55
CA THR A 24 5.93 3.94 -12.40
C THR A 24 4.45 3.79 -12.72
N THR A 25 3.60 4.37 -11.88
CA THR A 25 2.16 4.50 -12.14
C THR A 25 1.82 5.80 -12.88
N PHE A 26 1.01 5.65 -13.92
CA PHE A 26 0.31 6.72 -14.62
C PHE A 26 -1.21 6.47 -14.50
N GLN A 27 -2.00 7.50 -14.80
CA GLN A 27 -3.47 7.43 -14.74
C GLN A 27 -4.09 6.26 -15.52
N ASN A 28 -3.44 5.77 -16.58
CA ASN A 28 -3.99 4.73 -17.46
C ASN A 28 -3.13 3.45 -17.56
N ARG A 29 -1.98 3.41 -16.89
CA ARG A 29 -1.04 2.28 -16.98
C ARG A 29 -0.03 2.30 -15.85
N ILE A 30 0.49 1.13 -15.54
CA ILE A 30 1.66 0.92 -14.71
C ILE A 30 2.78 0.47 -15.65
N THR A 31 3.92 1.14 -15.59
CA THR A 31 5.10 0.74 -16.36
C THR A 31 6.12 0.02 -15.48
N TYR A 32 6.86 -0.93 -16.07
CA TYR A 32 7.97 -1.62 -15.42
C TYR A 32 9.17 -1.70 -16.36
N HIS A 33 10.39 -1.68 -15.81
CA HIS A 33 11.61 -1.83 -16.61
C HIS A 33 11.61 -3.18 -17.35
N THR A 34 12.05 -3.23 -18.61
CA THR A 34 12.03 -4.45 -19.43
C THR A 34 12.77 -5.64 -18.79
N ASP A 35 13.85 -5.39 -18.04
CA ASP A 35 14.55 -6.43 -17.25
C ASP A 35 13.67 -7.12 -16.18
N LEU A 36 12.56 -6.51 -15.78
CA LEU A 36 11.61 -7.08 -14.83
C LEU A 36 10.58 -7.99 -15.50
N THR A 37 10.55 -8.09 -16.84
CA THR A 37 9.52 -8.85 -17.58
C THR A 37 9.37 -10.29 -17.08
N LYS A 38 10.48 -10.97 -16.78
CA LYS A 38 10.45 -12.32 -16.21
C LYS A 38 9.62 -12.36 -14.91
N ARG A 39 9.84 -11.39 -14.02
CA ARG A 39 9.12 -11.27 -12.75
C ARG A 39 7.64 -10.94 -12.93
N MET A 40 7.28 -10.34 -14.06
CA MET A 40 5.89 -9.96 -14.40
C MET A 40 5.07 -11.13 -14.98
N ILE A 41 5.72 -12.18 -15.49
CA ILE A 41 5.03 -13.30 -16.14
C ILE A 41 5.09 -14.60 -15.33
N ILE A 42 6.01 -14.72 -14.37
CA ILE A 42 6.11 -15.88 -13.48
C ILE A 42 5.19 -15.66 -12.26
N PRO A 43 4.12 -16.46 -12.07
CA PRO A 43 3.11 -16.17 -11.04
C PRO A 43 3.65 -16.09 -9.61
N SER A 44 4.64 -16.90 -9.23
CA SER A 44 5.28 -16.84 -7.91
C SER A 44 6.13 -15.57 -7.72
N GLU A 45 6.77 -15.08 -8.80
CA GLU A 45 7.56 -13.85 -8.76
C GLU A 45 6.64 -12.63 -8.68
N VAL A 46 5.58 -12.56 -9.50
CA VAL A 46 4.55 -11.49 -9.47
C VAL A 46 3.97 -11.33 -8.07
N ARG A 47 3.46 -12.43 -7.49
CA ARG A 47 2.83 -12.39 -6.15
C ARG A 47 3.77 -11.88 -5.06
N SER A 48 5.06 -12.23 -5.14
CA SER A 48 6.04 -11.78 -4.15
C SER A 48 6.69 -10.43 -4.47
N PHE A 49 6.40 -9.82 -5.62
CA PHE A 49 7.10 -8.64 -6.09
C PHE A 49 6.51 -7.35 -5.51
N TRP A 50 7.14 -6.82 -4.45
CA TRP A 50 6.72 -5.57 -3.81
C TRP A 50 6.44 -4.42 -4.78
N GLY A 51 7.31 -4.20 -5.76
CA GLY A 51 7.24 -3.08 -6.70
C GLY A 51 5.90 -3.01 -7.44
N ILE A 52 5.35 -4.13 -7.92
CA ILE A 52 4.08 -4.10 -8.67
C ILE A 52 2.90 -3.69 -7.80
N TRP A 53 2.91 -4.15 -6.55
CA TRP A 53 1.82 -3.90 -5.61
C TRP A 53 1.93 -2.49 -5.02
N HIS A 54 3.14 -1.97 -4.90
CA HIS A 54 3.42 -0.57 -4.62
C HIS A 54 2.86 0.32 -5.74
N GLU A 55 3.22 0.07 -7.00
CA GLU A 55 2.70 0.87 -8.11
C GLU A 55 1.16 0.79 -8.24
N MET A 56 0.60 -0.42 -8.14
CA MET A 56 -0.85 -0.60 -8.11
C MET A 56 -1.49 0.20 -6.97
N GLY A 57 -0.81 0.27 -5.82
CA GLY A 57 -1.21 1.07 -4.68
C GLY A 57 -1.40 2.55 -4.99
N HIS A 58 -0.59 3.14 -5.89
CA HIS A 58 -0.74 4.55 -6.25
C HIS A 58 -2.08 4.84 -6.95
N ASN A 59 -2.67 3.85 -7.63
CA ASN A 59 -4.02 3.97 -8.20
C ASN A 59 -5.12 3.83 -7.14
N LEU A 60 -4.84 3.11 -6.05
CA LEU A 60 -5.81 2.80 -4.99
C LEU A 60 -5.78 3.79 -3.83
N GLN A 61 -4.71 4.60 -3.74
CA GLN A 61 -4.43 5.45 -2.60
C GLN A 61 -5.60 6.37 -2.27
N THR A 62 -6.14 6.24 -1.06
CA THR A 62 -7.22 7.12 -0.62
C THR A 62 -6.70 8.52 -0.32
N THR A 63 -7.42 9.55 -0.78
CA THR A 63 -7.07 10.96 -0.52
C THR A 63 -6.97 11.29 0.97
N GLY A 64 -7.71 10.56 1.81
CA GLY A 64 -7.65 10.72 3.26
C GLY A 64 -6.32 10.30 3.90
N LEU A 65 -5.51 9.50 3.21
CA LEU A 65 -4.19 9.07 3.65
C LEU A 65 -3.05 9.74 2.86
N ASN A 66 -3.36 10.74 2.02
CA ASN A 66 -2.38 11.38 1.16
C ASN A 66 -2.11 12.85 1.56
N TRP A 67 -1.80 13.07 2.84
CA TRP A 67 -1.29 14.37 3.32
C TRP A 67 0.21 14.54 2.98
N PRO A 68 0.80 15.75 3.10
CA PRO A 68 2.17 16.00 2.68
C PRO A 68 3.17 14.97 3.24
N GLY A 69 3.97 14.40 2.33
CA GLY A 69 4.97 13.38 2.65
C GLY A 69 4.42 11.98 2.89
N GLN A 70 3.19 11.64 2.47
CA GLN A 70 2.62 10.29 2.59
C GLN A 70 2.44 9.53 1.28
N VAL A 71 2.65 10.16 0.12
CA VAL A 71 2.46 9.53 -1.20
C VAL A 71 3.17 8.18 -1.26
N GLU A 72 4.46 8.16 -0.92
CA GLU A 72 5.32 6.96 -0.95
C GLU A 72 5.20 6.08 0.30
N VAL A 73 4.45 6.52 1.32
CA VAL A 73 4.30 5.80 2.60
C VAL A 73 2.98 5.02 2.62
N ALA A 74 1.86 5.70 2.39
CA ALA A 74 0.53 5.10 2.46
C ALA A 74 0.29 4.09 1.31
N VAL A 75 0.99 4.26 0.20
CA VAL A 75 0.98 3.32 -0.92
C VAL A 75 1.44 1.91 -0.51
N ASN A 76 2.32 1.81 0.49
CA ASN A 76 2.85 0.53 0.95
C ASN A 76 1.85 -0.29 1.79
N ILE A 77 0.65 0.24 2.07
CA ILE A 77 -0.47 -0.53 2.62
C ILE A 77 -0.87 -1.65 1.65
N TYR A 78 -0.90 -1.37 0.35
CA TYR A 78 -1.37 -2.32 -0.66
C TYR A 78 -0.33 -3.42 -0.95
N ALA A 79 0.94 -3.05 -1.01
CA ALA A 79 2.04 -4.02 -1.13
C ALA A 79 2.14 -4.95 0.10
N PHE A 80 1.92 -4.40 1.29
CA PHE A 80 1.82 -5.21 2.49
C PHE A 80 0.59 -6.12 2.49
N ALA A 81 -0.57 -5.66 2.01
CA ALA A 81 -1.78 -6.46 1.98
C ALA A 81 -1.59 -7.75 1.16
N GLU A 82 -0.93 -7.69 0.00
CA GLU A 82 -0.60 -8.91 -0.75
C GLU A 82 0.42 -9.79 -0.01
N ARG A 83 1.46 -9.19 0.57
CA ARG A 83 2.40 -9.98 1.39
C ARG A 83 1.68 -10.68 2.55
N ALA A 84 0.70 -10.03 3.15
CA ALA A 84 -0.10 -10.58 4.24
C ALA A 84 -1.05 -11.69 3.75
N TYR A 85 -1.57 -11.57 2.54
CA TYR A 85 -2.43 -12.58 1.91
C TYR A 85 -1.64 -13.85 1.53
N THR A 86 -0.37 -13.72 1.15
CA THR A 86 0.46 -14.85 0.69
C THR A 86 1.30 -15.51 1.77
N LYS A 87 1.43 -14.90 2.96
CA LYS A 87 2.25 -15.43 4.06
C LYS A 87 1.42 -15.82 5.26
N THR A 88 1.95 -16.74 6.06
CA THR A 88 1.35 -17.07 7.36
C THR A 88 1.57 -15.93 8.36
N LEU A 89 0.63 -15.75 9.29
CA LEU A 89 0.75 -14.75 10.35
C LEU A 89 2.04 -14.92 11.16
N GLY A 90 2.44 -16.16 11.48
CA GLY A 90 3.71 -16.43 12.17
C GLY A 90 4.93 -15.92 11.41
N SER A 91 5.01 -16.15 10.10
CA SER A 91 6.10 -15.65 9.26
C SER A 91 6.13 -14.12 9.21
N LEU A 92 4.97 -13.48 9.16
CA LEU A 92 4.84 -12.03 9.18
C LEU A 92 5.29 -11.45 10.52
N VAL A 93 4.85 -12.00 11.64
CA VAL A 93 5.25 -11.56 12.99
C VAL A 93 6.78 -11.67 13.14
N THR A 94 7.37 -12.80 12.76
CA THR A 94 8.83 -12.97 12.80
C THR A 94 9.57 -11.93 11.97
N SER A 95 9.02 -11.54 10.82
CA SER A 95 9.66 -10.58 9.91
C SER A 95 9.50 -9.12 10.37
N TYR A 96 8.36 -8.76 10.96
CA TYR A 96 8.00 -7.37 11.24
C TYR A 96 8.15 -6.95 12.71
N ASP A 97 8.12 -7.86 13.69
CA ASP A 97 8.23 -7.49 15.11
C ASP A 97 9.53 -6.75 15.49
N PRO A 98 10.74 -7.15 15.01
CA PRO A 98 11.97 -6.41 15.28
C PRO A 98 11.93 -4.98 14.70
N ASP A 99 11.37 -4.85 13.50
CA ASP A 99 11.21 -3.58 12.80
C ASP A 99 10.24 -2.66 13.55
N PHE A 100 9.10 -3.18 14.02
CA PHE A 100 8.16 -2.40 14.84
C PHE A 100 8.78 -1.91 16.14
N LYS A 101 9.56 -2.73 16.83
CA LYS A 101 10.28 -2.30 18.04
C LYS A 101 11.25 -1.16 17.73
N THR A 102 11.94 -1.24 16.61
CA THR A 102 12.85 -0.19 16.13
C THR A 102 12.09 1.11 15.85
N THR A 103 11.04 1.05 15.03
CA THR A 103 10.17 2.18 14.71
C THR A 103 9.53 2.80 15.95
N TYR A 104 9.04 1.98 16.88
CA TYR A 104 8.41 2.47 18.11
C TYR A 104 9.41 3.17 19.03
N ASN A 105 10.66 2.70 19.08
CA ASN A 105 11.70 3.41 19.82
C ASN A 105 12.13 4.70 19.13
N ALA A 106 12.14 4.74 17.79
CA ALA A 106 12.46 5.94 17.02
C ALA A 106 11.46 7.09 17.30
N LEU A 107 10.19 6.78 17.59
CA LEU A 107 9.18 7.77 18.01
C LEU A 107 9.60 8.59 19.24
N LYS A 108 10.47 8.06 20.11
CA LYS A 108 10.98 8.77 21.29
C LYS A 108 12.05 9.81 20.97
N ASN A 109 12.62 9.74 19.76
CA ASN A 109 13.76 10.55 19.32
C ASN A 109 13.36 11.60 18.27
N VAL A 110 12.06 11.79 18.04
CA VAL A 110 11.51 12.77 17.10
C VAL A 110 10.46 13.62 17.81
N ASP A 111 10.40 14.89 17.47
CA ASP A 111 9.40 15.83 17.98
C ASP A 111 8.07 15.72 17.21
N THR A 112 8.15 15.33 15.93
CA THR A 112 7.00 15.25 15.04
C THR A 112 7.06 14.04 14.12
N TYR A 113 5.89 13.50 13.76
CA TYR A 113 5.76 12.33 12.89
C TYR A 113 6.54 12.43 11.55
N PRO A 114 6.55 13.56 10.82
CA PRO A 114 7.28 13.66 9.55
C PRO A 114 8.81 13.53 9.66
N GLN A 115 9.39 13.64 10.86
CA GLN A 115 10.82 13.42 11.06
C GLN A 115 11.20 11.93 11.03
N LEU A 116 10.22 11.03 11.14
CA LEU A 116 10.46 9.60 10.94
C LEU A 116 10.78 9.30 9.46
N PRO A 117 11.75 8.41 9.19
CA PRO A 117 11.95 7.87 7.85
C PRO A 117 10.68 7.24 7.28
N ASP A 118 10.54 7.27 5.95
CA ASP A 118 9.38 6.71 5.23
C ASP A 118 9.10 5.26 5.61
N ALA A 119 10.16 4.45 5.72
CA ALA A 119 10.05 3.04 6.13
C ALA A 119 9.45 2.87 7.54
N ASP A 120 9.80 3.74 8.48
CA ASP A 120 9.23 3.72 9.83
C ASP A 120 7.77 4.16 9.82
N ARG A 121 7.44 5.18 9.03
CA ARG A 121 6.06 5.65 8.85
C ARG A 121 5.17 4.59 8.19
N GLU A 122 5.71 3.84 7.23
CA GLU A 122 5.08 2.70 6.59
C GLU A 122 4.81 1.57 7.60
N ARG A 123 5.82 1.21 8.41
CA ARG A 123 5.68 0.17 9.43
C ARG A 123 4.56 0.50 10.41
N LEU A 124 4.37 1.76 10.78
CA LEU A 124 3.24 2.16 11.62
C LEU A 124 1.88 1.81 10.99
N PHE A 125 1.72 1.91 9.67
CA PHE A 125 0.49 1.44 9.00
C PHE A 125 0.36 -0.08 9.01
N HIS A 126 1.44 -0.82 8.76
CA HIS A 126 1.41 -2.28 8.82
C HIS A 126 1.07 -2.78 10.22
N HIS A 127 1.53 -2.08 11.26
CA HIS A 127 1.23 -2.43 12.64
C HIS A 127 -0.28 -2.45 12.94
N LEU A 128 -1.07 -1.61 12.26
CA LEU A 128 -2.53 -1.60 12.40
C LEU A 128 -3.17 -2.93 11.95
N PHE A 129 -2.59 -3.61 10.95
CA PHE A 129 -3.03 -4.96 10.57
C PHE A 129 -2.79 -5.97 11.68
N PHE A 130 -1.65 -5.89 12.38
CA PHE A 130 -1.34 -6.83 13.46
C PHE A 130 -2.21 -6.60 14.71
N ILE A 131 -2.62 -5.35 14.98
CA ILE A 131 -3.49 -5.02 16.11
C ILE A 131 -4.96 -5.34 15.81
N PHE A 132 -5.46 -4.90 14.66
CA PHE A 132 -6.90 -4.87 14.36
C PHE A 132 -7.34 -5.88 13.28
N GLY A 133 -6.39 -6.55 12.62
CA GLY A 133 -6.65 -7.43 11.50
C GLY A 133 -6.92 -6.70 10.18
N GLU A 134 -7.16 -7.48 9.12
CA GLU A 134 -7.34 -6.98 7.74
C GLU A 134 -8.52 -6.01 7.57
N THR A 135 -9.59 -6.19 8.36
CA THR A 135 -10.84 -5.43 8.18
C THR A 135 -10.68 -3.96 8.55
N PHE A 136 -9.68 -3.61 9.36
CA PHE A 136 -9.40 -2.24 9.76
C PHE A 136 -9.19 -1.33 8.54
N MET A 137 -8.33 -1.73 7.61
CA MET A 137 -8.05 -0.92 6.42
C MET A 137 -9.27 -0.82 5.52
N HIS A 138 -10.07 -1.89 5.38
CA HIS A 138 -11.32 -1.86 4.63
C HIS A 138 -12.29 -0.81 5.19
N MET A 139 -12.47 -0.80 6.51
CA MET A 139 -13.34 0.15 7.20
C MET A 139 -12.82 1.58 7.12
N LEU A 140 -11.50 1.79 7.25
CA LEU A 140 -10.89 3.12 7.16
C LEU A 140 -11.07 3.73 5.76
N HIS A 141 -10.81 2.95 4.71
CA HIS A 141 -11.01 3.38 3.33
C HIS A 141 -12.48 3.71 3.05
N ARG A 142 -13.40 2.89 3.56
CA ARG A 142 -14.84 3.14 3.42
C ARG A 142 -15.24 4.48 4.04
N ARG A 143 -14.80 4.75 5.28
CA ARG A 143 -15.08 6.01 5.97
C ARG A 143 -14.52 7.23 5.23
N TYR A 144 -13.34 7.13 4.65
CA TYR A 144 -12.81 8.22 3.83
C TYR A 144 -13.60 8.45 2.55
N ARG A 145 -14.05 7.39 1.86
CA ARG A 145 -14.93 7.55 0.70
C ARG A 145 -16.28 8.17 1.08
N GLU A 146 -16.86 7.81 2.23
CA GLU A 146 -18.10 8.40 2.74
C GLU A 146 -17.92 9.87 3.13
N LYS A 147 -16.80 10.23 3.76
CA LYS A 147 -16.49 11.61 4.17
C LYS A 147 -16.29 12.56 2.98
N TYR A 148 -15.66 12.09 1.90
CA TYR A 148 -15.32 12.92 0.74
C TYR A 148 -16.31 12.77 -0.43
N ASP A 149 -17.42 12.05 -0.25
CA ASP A 149 -18.47 12.00 -1.26
C ASP A 149 -19.16 13.37 -1.36
N ARG A 150 -19.08 13.99 -2.53
CA ARG A 150 -19.62 15.34 -2.78
C ARG A 150 -21.15 15.39 -2.92
N ARG A 151 -21.85 14.33 -2.53
CA ARG A 151 -23.33 14.24 -2.54
C ARG A 151 -23.95 14.50 -1.16
N THR A 152 -23.13 14.75 -0.15
CA THR A 152 -23.54 15.05 1.24
C THR A 152 -23.17 16.47 1.68
N LEU A 153 -22.76 17.34 0.74
CA LEU A 153 -22.65 18.80 0.87
C LEU A 153 -23.58 19.47 -0.14
#